data_AF-A4VR46-F1
#
_entry.id   AF-A4VR46-F1
#
_cell.length_a   1.000
_cell.length_b   1.000
_cell.length_c   1.000
_cell.angle_alpha   90.00
_cell.angle_beta   90.00
_cell.angle_gamma   90.00
#
_symmetry.space_group_name_H-M   'P 1'
#
loop_
_entity.id
_entity.type
_entity.pdbx_description
1 polymer ?
#
loop_
_entity_poly.entity_id
_entity_poly.type
_entity_poly.pdbx_seq_one_letter_code
_entity_poly.pdbx_strand_id
1 'polypeptide(L)'
;MDITERDRILTEARTQLASGDITIGQAVRRLRKEITGLQQARFAQMCKLSLRALRQLEHDEANPTVHTLNSVFGPFGMQVGIVPKPQR
;
A
#
# COMPACT_ATOMS: atom_id res chain seq x y z
N MET A 1 0.62 -16.41 9.36
CA MET A 1 -0.03 -15.20 9.89
C MET A 1 -1.44 -15.61 10.31
N ASP A 2 -1.81 -15.32 11.55
CA ASP A 2 -3.20 -15.51 12.01
C ASP A 2 -4.11 -14.43 11.39
N ILE A 3 -5.40 -14.74 11.21
CA ILE A 3 -6.40 -13.83 10.63
C ILE A 3 -6.48 -12.55 11.45
N THR A 4 -6.40 -12.67 12.79
CA THR A 4 -6.44 -11.53 13.72
C THR A 4 -5.26 -10.57 13.51
N GLU A 5 -4.05 -11.10 13.30
CA GLU A 5 -2.86 -10.30 13.09
C GLU A 5 -2.86 -9.60 11.74
N ARG A 6 -3.37 -10.27 10.70
CA ARG A 6 -3.57 -9.66 9.37
C ARG A 6 -4.46 -8.43 9.48
N ASP A 7 -5.62 -8.58 10.13
CA ASP A 7 -6.61 -7.51 10.23
C ASP A 7 -6.10 -6.35 11.10
N ARG A 8 -5.30 -6.64 12.13
CA ARG A 8 -4.61 -5.63 12.94
C ARG A 8 -3.67 -4.77 12.09
N ILE A 9 -2.77 -5.39 11.33
CA ILE A 9 -1.81 -4.68 10.48
C ILE A 9 -2.52 -3.81 9.44
N LEU A 10 -3.58 -4.34 8.81
CA LEU A 10 -4.36 -3.58 7.83
C LEU A 10 -5.06 -2.38 8.46
N THR A 11 -5.64 -2.54 9.64
CA THR A 11 -6.34 -1.47 10.37
C THR A 11 -5.36 -0.38 10.79
N GLU A 12 -4.19 -0.75 11.30
CA GLU A 12 -3.12 0.19 11.66
C GLU A 12 -2.63 0.97 10.44
N ALA A 13 -2.29 0.27 9.34
CA ALA A 13 -1.79 0.90 8.12
C ALA A 13 -2.82 1.87 7.52
N ARG A 14 -4.11 1.51 7.54
CA ARG A 14 -5.20 2.39 7.09
C ARG A 14 -5.30 3.64 7.95
N THR A 15 -5.21 3.49 9.27
CA THR A 15 -5.30 4.62 10.22
C THR A 15 -4.14 5.58 10.02
N GLN A 16 -2.91 5.07 9.92
CA GLN A 16 -1.70 5.87 9.67
C GLN A 16 -1.71 6.56 8.31
N LEU A 17 -2.25 5.91 7.27
CA LEU A 17 -2.44 6.53 5.96
C LEU A 17 -3.46 7.66 6.01
N ALA A 18 -4.55 7.49 6.76
CA ALA A 18 -5.61 8.48 6.87
C ALA A 18 -5.20 9.72 7.70
N SER A 19 -4.38 9.53 8.74
CA SER A 19 -3.79 10.62 9.52
C SER A 19 -2.64 11.31 8.78
N GLY A 20 -2.02 10.64 7.82
CA GLY A 20 -0.82 11.11 7.13
C GLY A 20 0.47 10.85 7.91
N ASP A 21 0.44 9.98 8.92
CA ASP A 21 1.62 9.56 9.69
C ASP A 21 2.62 8.76 8.82
N ILE A 22 2.11 8.06 7.81
CA ILE A 22 2.91 7.37 6.80
C ILE A 22 2.49 7.78 5.40
N THR A 23 3.44 7.75 4.48
CA THR A 23 3.19 7.94 3.05
C THR A 23 2.56 6.69 2.43
N ILE A 24 2.01 6.86 1.22
CA ILE A 24 1.54 5.74 0.41
C ILE A 24 2.68 4.75 0.15
N GLY A 25 3.88 5.22 -0.22
CA GLY A 25 5.03 4.35 -0.48
C GLY A 25 5.45 3.53 0.73
N GLN A 26 5.50 4.17 1.91
CA GLN A 26 5.78 3.51 3.17
C GLN A 26 4.75 2.44 3.51
N ALA A 27 3.45 2.73 3.34
CA ALA A 27 2.38 1.76 3.58
C ALA A 27 2.47 0.56 2.63
N VAL A 28 2.69 0.79 1.32
CA VAL A 28 2.86 -0.29 0.34
C VAL A 28 4.05 -1.18 0.71
N ARG A 29 5.19 -0.59 1.07
CA ARG A 29 6.38 -1.32 1.49
C ARG A 29 6.13 -2.14 2.75
N ARG A 30 5.45 -1.58 3.75
CA ARG A 30 5.07 -2.24 5.01
C ARG A 30 4.18 -3.44 4.72
N LEU A 31 3.07 -3.23 4.02
CA LEU A 31 2.09 -4.27 3.71
C LEU A 31 2.69 -5.39 2.85
N ARG A 32 3.54 -5.07 1.88
CA ARG A 32 4.26 -6.07 1.11
C ARG A 32 5.10 -6.97 2.03
N LYS A 33 5.90 -6.37 2.92
CA LYS A 33 6.80 -7.14 3.80
C LYS A 33 6.04 -7.94 4.86
N GLU A 34 5.11 -7.30 5.55
CA GLU A 34 4.45 -7.87 6.74
C GLU A 34 3.31 -8.83 6.37
N ILE A 35 2.51 -8.51 5.34
CA ILE A 35 1.36 -9.35 4.96
C ILE A 35 1.77 -10.41 3.93
N THR A 36 2.45 -10.00 2.85
CA THR A 36 2.72 -10.93 1.74
C THR A 36 4.03 -11.68 1.88
N GLY A 37 5.01 -11.13 2.62
CA GLY A 37 6.38 -11.65 2.70
C GLY A 37 7.14 -11.63 1.37
N LEU A 38 6.60 -11.01 0.31
CA LEU A 38 7.16 -11.05 -1.02
C LEU A 38 8.28 -10.03 -1.22
N GLN A 39 9.29 -10.43 -1.98
CA GLN A 39 10.26 -9.49 -2.53
C GLN A 39 9.60 -8.57 -3.56
N GLN A 40 10.20 -7.40 -3.81
CA GLN A 40 9.67 -6.38 -4.70
C GLN A 40 9.33 -6.93 -6.10
N ALA A 41 10.20 -7.76 -6.70
CA ALA A 41 9.96 -8.29 -8.05
C ALA A 41 8.67 -9.11 -8.14
N ARG A 42 8.45 -10.01 -7.17
CA ARG A 42 7.28 -10.89 -7.14
C ARG A 42 6.00 -10.12 -6.80
N PHE A 43 6.10 -9.15 -5.89
CA PHE A 43 4.97 -8.29 -5.57
C PHE A 43 4.58 -7.38 -6.74
N ALA A 44 5.55 -6.83 -7.47
CA ALA A 44 5.30 -6.02 -8.66
C ALA A 44 4.56 -6.82 -9.73
N GLN A 45 5.00 -8.06 -10.01
CA GLN A 45 4.31 -8.96 -10.93
C GLN A 45 2.87 -9.25 -10.47
N MET A 46 2.66 -9.52 -9.18
CA MET A 46 1.33 -9.75 -8.61
C MET A 46 0.40 -8.55 -8.79
N CYS A 47 0.95 -7.33 -8.67
CA CYS A 47 0.21 -6.08 -8.87
C CYS A 47 0.20 -5.61 -10.34
N LYS A 48 0.70 -6.42 -11.29
CA LYS A 48 0.83 -6.08 -12.72
C LYS A 48 1.62 -4.79 -12.99
N LEU A 49 2.66 -4.56 -12.19
CA LEU A 49 3.55 -3.41 -12.28
C LEU A 49 4.96 -3.83 -12.69
N SER A 50 5.70 -2.90 -13.30
CA SER A 50 7.14 -3.07 -13.43
C SER A 50 7.82 -2.96 -12.07
N LEU A 51 8.93 -3.68 -11.89
CA LEU A 51 9.74 -3.57 -10.67
C LEU A 51 10.24 -2.14 -10.43
N ARG A 52 10.52 -1.39 -11.50
CA ARG A 52 10.89 0.03 -11.39
C ARG A 52 9.74 0.87 -10.84
N ALA A 53 8.53 0.68 -11.36
CA ALA A 53 7.35 1.41 -10.90
C ALA A 53 7.04 1.13 -9.42
N LEU A 54 7.11 -0.14 -9.00
CA LEU A 54 6.94 -0.47 -7.58
C LEU A 54 8.04 0.16 -6.71
N ARG A 55 9.31 0.15 -7.15
CA ARG A 55 10.40 0.79 -6.41
C ARG A 55 10.17 2.28 -6.23
N GLN A 56 9.88 3.00 -7.31
CA GLN A 56 9.60 4.44 -7.23
C GLN A 56 8.38 4.73 -6.34
N LEU A 57 7.35 3.88 -6.38
CA LEU A 57 6.21 3.97 -5.48
C LEU A 57 6.63 3.78 -4.01
N GLU A 58 7.38 2.73 -3.67
CA GLU A 58 7.81 2.45 -2.30
C GLU A 58 8.80 3.47 -1.72
N HIS A 59 9.48 4.22 -2.59
CA HIS A 59 10.41 5.30 -2.24
C HIS A 59 9.78 6.69 -2.27
N ASP A 60 8.46 6.81 -2.53
CA ASP A 60 7.76 8.09 -2.67
C ASP A 60 8.32 8.99 -3.80
N GLU A 61 8.91 8.37 -4.82
CA GLU A 61 9.49 9.04 -5.99
C GLU A 61 8.54 9.03 -7.21
N ALA A 62 7.32 8.54 -7.05
CA ALA A 62 6.32 8.42 -8.12
C ALA A 62 5.05 9.21 -7.81
N ASN A 63 4.38 9.66 -8.87
CA ASN A 63 2.98 10.10 -8.83
C ASN A 63 2.10 9.03 -9.51
N PRO A 64 1.74 7.95 -8.80
CA PRO A 64 1.01 6.82 -9.38
C PRO A 64 -0.42 7.22 -9.78
N THR A 65 -0.92 6.62 -10.85
CA THR A 65 -2.34 6.75 -11.19
C THR A 65 -3.22 6.08 -10.13
N VAL A 66 -4.48 6.49 -10.03
CA VAL A 66 -5.47 5.79 -9.17
C VAL A 66 -5.56 4.30 -9.53
N HIS A 67 -5.44 3.94 -10.80
CA HIS A 67 -5.42 2.55 -11.25
C HIS A 67 -4.22 1.77 -10.69
N THR A 68 -3.03 2.38 -10.68
CA THR A 68 -1.82 1.81 -10.08
C THR A 68 -2.02 1.58 -8.59
N LEU A 69 -2.56 2.58 -7.88
CA LEU A 69 -2.82 2.47 -6.45
C LEU A 69 -3.82 1.35 -6.14
N ASN A 70 -4.92 1.28 -6.88
CA ASN A 70 -5.91 0.21 -6.72
C ASN A 70 -5.33 -1.19 -7.02
N SER A 71 -4.43 -1.31 -8.00
CA SER A 71 -3.74 -2.58 -8.28
C SER A 71 -2.84 -3.03 -7.12
N VAL A 72 -2.21 -2.08 -6.41
CA VAL A 72 -1.31 -2.36 -5.29
C VAL A 72 -2.07 -2.64 -4.00
N PHE A 73 -3.18 -1.92 -3.77
CA PHE A 73 -3.99 -2.05 -2.56
C PHE A 73 -5.06 -3.15 -2.63
N GLY A 74 -5.44 -3.58 -3.84
CA GLY A 74 -6.42 -4.63 -4.08
C GLY A 74 -6.14 -5.96 -3.37
N PRO A 75 -4.90 -6.50 -3.38
CA PRO A 75 -4.54 -7.72 -2.63
C PRO A 75 -4.79 -7.62 -1.11
N PHE A 76 -4.89 -6.40 -0.59
CA PHE A 76 -5.15 -6.13 0.83
C PHE A 76 -6.62 -5.82 1.13
N GLY A 77 -7.50 -5.87 0.12
CA GLY A 77 -8.92 -5.50 0.27
C GLY A 77 -9.13 -4.00 0.38
N MET A 78 -8.20 -3.18 -0.14
CA MET A 78 -8.24 -1.73 -0.07
C MET A 78 -8.31 -1.10 -1.46
N GLN A 79 -8.88 0.10 -1.53
CA GLN A 79 -8.94 0.92 -2.75
C GLN A 79 -8.83 2.40 -2.39
N VAL A 80 -8.37 3.21 -3.34
CA VAL A 80 -8.34 4.67 -3.21
C VAL A 80 -9.75 5.23 -3.43
N GLY A 81 -10.14 6.20 -2.60
CA GLY A 81 -11.42 6.87 -2.67
C GLY A 81 -11.35 8.34 -2.25
N ILE A 82 -12.45 9.05 -2.44
CA ILE A 82 -12.60 10.44 -2.03
C ILE A 82 -12.97 10.47 -0.54
N VAL A 83 -12.22 11.20 0.27
CA VAL A 83 -12.46 11.38 1.71
C VAL A 83 -12.57 12.88 2.05
N PRO A 84 -13.25 13.24 3.16
CA PRO A 84 -13.21 14.61 3.66
C PRO A 84 -11.77 15.06 3.88
N LYS A 85 -11.45 16.31 3.53
CA LYS A 85 -10.13 16.87 3.85
C LYS A 85 -10.01 16.96 5.38
N PRO A 86 -8.95 16.42 6.00
CA PRO A 86 -8.75 16.59 7.43
C PRO A 86 -8.71 18.09 7.75
N GLN A 87 -9.62 18.53 8.63
CA GLN A 87 -9.58 19.86 9.21
C GLN A 87 -8.36 19.89 10.13
N ARG A 88 -7.36 20.67 9.74
CA ARG A 88 -6.17 20.93 10.54
C ARG A 88 -6.49 21.92 11.64
#